data_AF-A0A0Q5UWS6-F1
#
_entry.id   AF-A0A0Q5UWS6-F1
#
_cell.length_a   1.000
_cell.length_b   1.000
_cell.length_c   1.000
_cell.angle_alpha   90.00
_cell.angle_beta   90.00
_cell.angle_gamma   90.00
#
_symmetry.space_group_name_H-M   'P 1'
#
loop_
_entity.id
_entity.type
_entity.pdbx_description
1 polymer ?
#
loop_
_entity_poly.entity_id
_entity_poly.type
_entity_poly.pdbx_seq_one_letter_code
_entity_poly.pdbx_strand_id
1 'polypeptide(L)'
;MTDGDHTMGDGSIADAPRGKRTPPEAAWEAARADYLAGYSAPQVCRRHGVGLSAFRARAKAGGWRRADQAWTTPARIAAPLDPLDEGAALEEAVGGDLDQVDYRELSWVAHRRMMRAVLRGDAAAVLRWRRVEAVMDAEQAAIDEAGRLDDALAFARAEAADRAEYLAEGARVSAALNAMHAPDGSDGSNASHGSDALDGSDAILARP
;
A
#
# COMPACT_ATOMS: atom_id res chain seq x y z
N MET A 1 52.32 -43.50 47.32
CA MET A 1 50.97 -43.59 47.94
C MET A 1 50.26 -42.32 47.55
N THR A 2 49.12 -42.46 46.89
CA THR A 2 48.40 -41.40 46.18
C THR A 2 47.83 -40.35 47.12
N ASP A 3 48.24 -39.10 46.91
CA ASP A 3 47.59 -37.89 47.43
C ASP A 3 46.20 -37.75 46.81
N GLY A 4 45.19 -37.52 47.65
CA GLY A 4 43.82 -37.24 47.25
C GLY A 4 43.26 -36.13 48.12
N ASP A 5 43.60 -34.89 47.77
CA ASP A 5 43.08 -33.68 48.40
C ASP A 5 41.64 -33.42 47.90
N HIS A 6 40.70 -33.35 48.84
CA HIS A 6 39.31 -32.98 48.62
C HIS A 6 39.16 -31.47 48.81
N THR A 7 39.01 -30.73 47.71
CA THR A 7 38.46 -29.37 47.74
C THR A 7 37.02 -29.40 47.23
N MET A 8 36.10 -29.30 48.19
CA MET A 8 34.68 -29.00 47.99
C MET A 8 34.54 -27.66 47.28
N GLY A 9 33.80 -27.67 46.17
CA GLY A 9 33.35 -26.47 45.50
C GLY A 9 32.23 -25.79 46.30
N ASP A 10 32.42 -24.52 46.59
CA ASP A 10 31.33 -23.56 46.68
C ASP A 10 31.81 -22.25 46.05
N GLY A 11 31.92 -22.29 44.72
CA GLY A 11 32.11 -21.12 43.89
C GLY A 11 30.74 -20.63 43.43
N SER A 12 30.08 -19.85 44.28
CA SER A 12 29.30 -18.66 43.93
C SER A 12 28.83 -18.63 42.47
N ILE A 13 27.58 -19.03 42.24
CA ILE A 13 26.86 -18.73 40.99
C ILE A 13 26.54 -17.24 41.01
N ALA A 14 27.57 -16.43 40.77
CA ALA A 14 27.40 -15.01 40.50
C ALA A 14 26.58 -14.89 39.22
N ASP A 15 25.30 -14.55 39.40
CA ASP A 15 24.39 -14.10 38.36
C ASP A 15 25.00 -12.84 37.72
N ALA A 16 25.84 -13.08 36.71
CA ALA A 16 26.48 -12.03 35.96
C ALA A 16 25.38 -11.25 35.21
N PRO A 17 25.37 -9.91 35.27
CA PRO A 17 24.35 -9.13 34.58
C PRO A 17 24.37 -9.54 33.11
N ARG A 18 23.18 -9.87 32.57
CA ARG A 18 22.93 -10.14 31.15
C ARG A 18 23.14 -8.85 30.33
N GLY A 19 24.35 -8.30 30.40
CA GLY A 19 24.85 -7.35 29.43
C GLY A 19 24.84 -8.05 28.08
N LYS A 20 24.25 -7.38 27.08
CA LYS A 20 24.24 -7.85 25.70
C LYS A 20 25.70 -8.06 25.28
N ARG A 21 26.21 -9.28 25.38
CA ARG A 21 27.55 -9.60 24.92
C ARG A 21 27.55 -9.30 23.42
N THR A 22 28.27 -8.25 23.04
CA THR A 22 28.46 -7.93 21.63
C THR A 22 29.06 -9.16 20.97
N PRO A 23 28.43 -9.71 19.93
CA PRO A 23 28.96 -10.86 19.23
C PRO A 23 30.39 -10.59 18.76
N PRO A 24 31.31 -11.57 18.85
CA PRO A 24 32.69 -11.42 18.39
C PRO A 24 32.72 -11.07 16.88
N GLU A 25 33.74 -10.36 16.42
CA GLU A 25 33.83 -9.89 15.02
C GLU A 25 33.72 -11.05 14.01
N ALA A 26 34.31 -12.21 14.33
CA ALA A 26 34.18 -13.42 13.51
C ALA A 26 32.72 -13.87 13.32
N ALA A 27 31.84 -13.67 14.30
CA ALA A 27 30.41 -13.97 14.17
C ALA A 27 29.71 -12.96 13.26
N TRP A 28 30.16 -11.70 13.22
CA TRP A 28 29.65 -10.69 12.30
C TRP A 28 30.09 -10.96 10.85
N GLU A 29 31.33 -11.40 10.64
CA GLU A 29 31.83 -11.79 9.32
C GLU A 29 31.11 -13.02 8.78
N ALA A 30 30.93 -14.06 9.60
CA ALA A 30 30.15 -15.24 9.23
C ALA A 30 28.69 -14.89 8.93
N ALA A 31 28.09 -14.00 9.74
CA ALA A 31 26.75 -13.50 9.50
C ALA A 31 26.62 -12.70 8.20
N ARG A 32 27.62 -11.86 7.88
CA ARG A 32 27.69 -11.12 6.60
C ARG A 32 27.78 -12.09 5.42
N ALA A 33 28.67 -13.06 5.48
CA ALA A 33 28.87 -14.04 4.42
C ALA A 33 27.58 -14.82 4.11
N ASP A 34 26.90 -15.33 5.14
CA ASP A 34 25.62 -16.02 4.96
C ASP A 34 24.52 -15.08 4.42
N TYR A 35 24.47 -13.85 4.89
CA TYR A 35 23.47 -12.89 4.43
C TYR A 35 23.65 -12.51 2.95
N LEU A 36 24.90 -12.32 2.53
CA LEU A 36 25.27 -12.05 1.13
C LEU A 36 25.12 -13.29 0.24
N ALA A 37 25.26 -14.50 0.79
CA ALA A 37 24.97 -15.76 0.10
C ALA A 37 23.46 -15.99 -0.15
N GLY A 38 22.59 -15.11 0.37
CA GLY A 38 21.15 -15.12 0.09
C GLY A 38 20.25 -15.57 1.25
N TYR A 39 20.82 -15.97 2.40
CA TYR A 39 20.03 -16.30 3.59
C TYR A 39 19.32 -15.05 4.14
N SER A 40 18.12 -15.22 4.71
CA SER A 40 17.37 -14.09 5.27
C SER A 40 17.99 -13.57 6.57
N ALA A 41 17.89 -12.27 6.84
CA ALA A 41 18.42 -11.65 8.07
C ALA A 41 17.94 -12.35 9.37
N PRO A 42 16.65 -12.74 9.52
CA PRO A 42 16.21 -13.49 10.70
C PRO A 42 16.84 -14.90 10.81
N GLN A 43 17.10 -15.58 9.70
CA GLN A 43 17.79 -16.89 9.70
C GLN A 43 19.25 -16.75 10.12
N VAL A 44 19.96 -15.77 9.57
CA VAL A 44 21.35 -15.45 9.92
C VAL A 44 21.49 -15.08 11.40
N CYS A 45 20.56 -14.27 11.91
CA CYS A 45 20.55 -13.86 13.32
C CYS A 45 20.41 -15.06 14.27
N ARG A 46 19.52 -16.02 13.96
CA ARG A 46 19.36 -17.25 14.76
C ARG A 46 20.60 -18.14 14.71
N ARG A 47 21.26 -18.23 13.56
CA ARG A 47 22.43 -19.11 13.35
C ARG A 47 23.68 -18.60 14.07
N HIS A 48 23.87 -17.28 14.08
CA HIS A 48 25.11 -16.65 14.61
C HIS A 48 24.91 -15.97 15.97
N GLY A 49 23.73 -16.10 16.58
CA GLY A 49 23.44 -15.54 17.90
C GLY A 49 23.49 -14.01 17.94
N VAL A 50 23.24 -13.34 16.80
CA VAL A 50 23.27 -11.87 16.69
C VAL A 50 21.86 -11.27 16.75
N GLY A 51 21.72 -10.12 17.40
CA GLY A 51 20.43 -9.43 17.50
C GLY A 51 20.01 -8.79 16.18
N LEU A 52 18.76 -8.98 15.76
CA LEU A 52 18.25 -8.50 14.46
C LEU A 52 18.39 -6.98 14.26
N SER A 53 18.10 -6.18 15.29
CA SER A 53 18.24 -4.72 15.22
C SER A 53 19.71 -4.29 15.10
N ALA A 54 20.61 -4.95 15.83
CA ALA A 54 22.05 -4.69 15.75
C ALA A 54 22.62 -5.12 14.38
N PHE A 55 22.16 -6.26 13.86
CA PHE A 55 22.49 -6.72 12.52
C PHE A 55 22.04 -5.74 11.44
N ARG A 56 20.81 -5.22 11.51
CA ARG A 56 20.32 -4.20 10.55
C ARG A 56 21.09 -2.89 10.62
N ALA A 57 21.43 -2.43 11.82
CA ALA A 57 22.23 -1.22 12.01
C ALA A 57 23.64 -1.39 11.42
N ARG A 58 24.28 -2.54 11.69
CA ARG A 58 25.60 -2.86 11.15
C ARG A 58 25.58 -3.07 9.63
N ALA A 59 24.55 -3.72 9.10
CA ALA A 59 24.36 -3.89 7.65
C ALA A 59 24.17 -2.55 6.93
N LYS A 60 23.48 -1.58 7.55
CA LYS A 60 23.39 -0.20 7.03
C LYS A 60 24.75 0.50 7.04
N ALA A 61 25.47 0.44 8.17
CA ALA A 61 26.75 1.13 8.33
C ALA A 61 27.86 0.53 7.47
N GLY A 62 27.83 -0.78 7.24
CA GLY A 62 28.82 -1.53 6.47
C GLY A 62 28.47 -1.72 5.00
N GLY A 63 27.37 -1.15 4.50
CA GLY A 63 26.94 -1.31 3.11
C GLY A 63 26.58 -2.75 2.73
N TRP A 64 26.12 -3.57 3.69
CA TRP A 64 25.77 -4.97 3.44
C TRP A 64 24.34 -5.14 2.97
N ARG A 65 23.52 -4.08 2.93
CA ARG A 65 22.14 -4.20 2.47
C ARG A 65 22.16 -4.70 1.04
N ARG A 66 21.16 -5.51 0.68
CA ARG A 66 21.03 -6.00 -0.69
C ARG A 66 20.89 -4.86 -1.71
N ALA A 67 20.34 -3.72 -1.28
CA ALA A 67 20.29 -2.49 -2.05
C ALA A 67 21.66 -1.77 -2.19
N ASP A 68 22.61 -2.02 -1.27
CA ASP A 68 23.95 -1.43 -1.29
C ASP A 68 24.97 -2.33 -2.02
N GLN A 69 24.61 -3.60 -2.28
CA GLN A 69 25.44 -4.51 -3.06
C GLN A 69 25.23 -4.23 -4.55
N ALA A 70 26.31 -4.24 -5.32
CA ALA A 70 26.20 -4.36 -6.77
C ALA A 70 25.34 -5.59 -7.06
N TRP A 71 24.24 -5.38 -7.78
CA TRP A 71 23.27 -6.43 -8.08
C TRP A 71 24.00 -7.67 -8.62
N THR A 72 23.99 -8.74 -7.82
CA THR A 72 24.58 -10.02 -8.17
C THR A 72 23.48 -11.05 -8.14
N THR A 73 23.11 -11.49 -9.33
CA THR A 73 22.12 -12.54 -9.59
C THR A 73 22.40 -13.76 -8.68
N PRO A 74 21.49 -14.15 -7.78
CA PRO A 74 21.68 -15.27 -6.87
C PRO A 74 22.11 -16.54 -7.61
N ALA A 75 22.99 -17.38 -7.05
CA ALA A 75 23.51 -18.59 -7.70
C ALA A 75 22.42 -19.62 -8.13
N ARG A 76 21.22 -19.58 -7.53
CA ARG A 76 20.03 -20.33 -7.98
C ARG A 76 19.47 -19.83 -9.33
N ILE A 77 19.71 -18.55 -9.62
CA ILE A 77 19.47 -17.83 -10.89
C ILE A 77 20.77 -17.78 -11.71
N ALA A 78 21.81 -18.57 -11.36
CA ALA A 78 23.02 -18.76 -12.16
C ALA A 78 22.96 -20.02 -13.05
N ALA A 79 21.79 -20.66 -13.16
CA ALA A 79 21.45 -21.20 -14.47
C ALA A 79 21.55 -20.01 -15.44
N PRO A 80 22.12 -20.16 -16.66
CA PRO A 80 22.05 -19.09 -17.64
C PRO A 80 20.62 -18.57 -17.61
N LEU A 81 20.41 -17.26 -17.34
CA LEU A 81 19.11 -16.69 -17.63
C LEU A 81 18.81 -17.15 -19.04
N ASP A 82 17.66 -17.79 -19.20
CA ASP A 82 17.17 -18.18 -20.52
C ASP A 82 17.46 -16.97 -21.42
N PRO A 83 18.21 -17.11 -22.53
CA PRO A 83 18.47 -15.97 -23.42
C PRO A 83 17.18 -15.28 -23.90
N LEU A 84 16.04 -15.93 -23.69
CA LEU A 84 14.68 -15.45 -23.89
C LEU A 84 13.95 -15.12 -22.57
N ASP A 85 14.65 -14.75 -21.49
CA ASP A 85 14.01 -14.37 -20.23
C ASP A 85 13.34 -13.01 -20.37
N GLU A 86 12.03 -13.07 -20.56
CA GLU A 86 11.17 -11.91 -20.78
C GLU A 86 11.18 -10.97 -19.57
N GLY A 87 11.46 -11.48 -18.37
CA GLY A 87 11.64 -10.63 -17.19
C GLY A 87 12.89 -9.77 -17.27
N ALA A 88 13.99 -10.32 -17.81
CA ALA A 88 15.22 -9.56 -18.02
C ALA A 88 15.08 -8.54 -19.15
N ALA A 89 14.37 -8.92 -20.24
CA ALA A 89 14.06 -7.99 -21.33
C ALA A 89 13.16 -6.84 -20.87
N LEU A 90 12.17 -7.12 -20.01
CA LEU A 90 11.30 -6.10 -19.43
C LEU A 90 12.06 -5.16 -18.50
N GLU A 91 12.91 -5.70 -17.62
CA GLU A 91 13.75 -4.90 -16.71
C GLU A 91 14.70 -3.95 -17.47
N GLU A 92 15.31 -4.43 -18.55
CA GLU A 92 16.14 -3.60 -19.44
C GLU A 92 15.30 -2.51 -20.14
N ALA A 93 14.11 -2.87 -20.65
CA ALA A 93 13.24 -1.93 -21.35
C ALA A 93 12.78 -0.76 -20.45
N VAL A 94 12.53 -1.03 -19.17
CA VAL A 94 12.16 0.02 -18.19
C VAL A 94 13.36 0.69 -17.53
N GLY A 95 14.60 0.28 -17.86
CA GLY A 95 15.81 0.84 -17.28
C GLY A 95 15.90 0.67 -15.76
N GLY A 96 15.26 -0.37 -15.22
CA GLY A 96 15.15 -0.61 -13.78
C GLY A 96 14.15 0.29 -13.03
N ASP A 97 13.40 1.14 -13.74
CA ASP A 97 12.32 1.93 -13.14
C ASP A 97 11.04 1.10 -13.02
N LEU A 98 10.78 0.60 -11.81
CA LEU A 98 9.62 -0.26 -11.53
C LEU A 98 8.28 0.48 -11.61
N ASP A 99 8.27 1.81 -11.50
CA ASP A 99 7.04 2.61 -11.58
C ASP A 99 6.48 2.66 -13.02
N GLN A 100 7.29 2.27 -14.00
CA GLN A 100 6.89 2.19 -15.41
C GLN A 100 6.32 0.82 -15.80
N VAL A 101 6.40 -0.19 -14.93
CA VAL A 101 5.97 -1.55 -15.22
C VAL A 101 4.48 -1.73 -14.91
N ASP A 102 3.70 -2.17 -15.89
CA ASP A 102 2.31 -2.56 -15.69
C ASP A 102 2.23 -3.98 -15.08
N TYR A 103 1.29 -4.21 -14.15
CA TYR A 103 1.01 -5.54 -13.61
C TYR A 103 0.63 -6.55 -14.71
N ARG A 104 0.04 -6.10 -15.82
CA ARG A 104 -0.23 -6.93 -17.01
C ARG A 104 1.04 -7.48 -17.64
N GLU A 105 2.11 -6.68 -17.68
CA GLU A 105 3.40 -7.12 -18.21
C GLU A 105 4.05 -8.17 -17.29
N LEU A 106 3.94 -7.97 -15.97
CA LEU A 106 4.39 -8.96 -14.99
C LEU A 106 3.59 -10.27 -15.06
N SER A 107 2.27 -10.18 -15.27
CA SER A 107 1.40 -11.34 -15.51
C SER A 107 1.83 -12.10 -16.77
N TRP A 108 2.10 -11.39 -17.87
CA TRP A 108 2.60 -11.98 -19.10
C TRP A 108 3.95 -12.71 -18.90
N VAL A 109 4.91 -12.10 -18.19
CA VAL A 109 6.19 -12.77 -17.86
C VAL A 109 5.95 -14.04 -17.03
N ALA A 110 5.09 -13.99 -16.03
CA ALA A 110 4.75 -15.15 -15.20
C ALA A 110 4.12 -16.28 -16.03
N HIS A 111 3.19 -15.94 -16.93
CA HIS A 111 2.56 -16.88 -17.85
C HIS A 111 3.59 -17.58 -18.75
N ARG A 112 4.52 -16.82 -19.35
CA ARG A 112 5.58 -17.38 -20.20
C ARG A 112 6.50 -18.34 -19.46
N ARG A 113 6.86 -18.00 -18.22
CA ARG A 113 7.67 -18.86 -17.34
C ARG A 113 6.91 -20.12 -16.90
N MET A 114 5.60 -20.01 -16.66
CA MET A 114 4.71 -21.14 -16.41
C MET A 114 4.70 -22.09 -17.62
N MET A 115 4.46 -21.59 -18.83
CA MET A 115 4.43 -22.40 -20.06
C MET A 115 5.75 -23.15 -20.28
N ARG A 116 6.89 -22.49 -20.07
CA ARG A 116 8.20 -23.16 -20.14
C ARG A 116 8.42 -24.20 -19.04
N ALA A 117 7.83 -24.01 -17.85
CA ALA A 117 7.86 -25.02 -16.80
C ALA A 117 7.00 -26.24 -17.15
N VAL A 118 5.85 -26.05 -17.80
CA VAL A 118 5.01 -27.14 -18.33
C VAL A 118 5.82 -27.98 -19.32
N LEU A 119 6.47 -27.34 -20.29
CA LEU A 119 7.29 -28.04 -21.29
C LEU A 119 8.47 -28.83 -20.68
N ARG A 120 8.98 -28.39 -19.53
CA ARG A 120 10.05 -29.07 -18.78
C ARG A 120 9.56 -30.15 -17.81
N GLY A 121 8.24 -30.27 -17.62
CA GLY A 121 7.65 -31.19 -16.65
C GLY A 121 7.85 -30.78 -15.18
N ASP A 122 8.23 -29.52 -14.89
CA ASP A 122 8.40 -29.03 -13.51
C ASP A 122 7.07 -28.52 -12.96
N ALA A 123 6.26 -29.45 -12.43
CA ALA A 123 4.95 -29.12 -11.86
C ALA A 123 5.03 -28.09 -10.70
N ALA A 124 6.11 -28.11 -9.93
CA ALA A 124 6.29 -27.17 -8.84
C ALA A 124 6.54 -25.75 -9.36
N ALA A 125 7.31 -25.59 -10.44
CA ALA A 125 7.47 -24.31 -11.11
C ALA A 125 6.18 -23.80 -11.75
N VAL A 126 5.40 -24.68 -12.38
CA VAL A 126 4.08 -24.33 -12.95
C VAL A 126 3.19 -23.70 -11.89
N LEU A 127 3.00 -24.37 -10.75
CA LEU A 127 2.13 -23.88 -9.69
C LEU A 127 2.65 -22.57 -9.06
N ARG A 128 3.97 -22.41 -8.93
CA ARG A 128 4.56 -21.16 -8.44
C ARG A 128 4.27 -20.00 -9.39
N TRP A 129 4.51 -20.18 -10.68
CA TRP A 129 4.29 -19.11 -11.66
C TRP A 129 2.81 -18.80 -11.87
N ARG A 130 1.94 -19.81 -11.83
CA ARG A 130 0.48 -19.60 -11.88
C ARG A 130 -0.02 -18.76 -10.71
N ARG A 131 0.58 -18.92 -9.51
CA ARG A 131 0.26 -18.08 -8.36
C ARG A 131 0.70 -16.64 -8.56
N VAL A 132 1.88 -16.42 -9.15
CA VAL A 132 2.36 -15.05 -9.45
C VAL A 132 1.43 -14.37 -10.44
N GLU A 133 1.11 -15.04 -11.55
CA GLU A 133 0.16 -14.55 -12.56
C GLU A 133 -1.18 -14.14 -11.93
N ALA A 134 -1.77 -15.02 -11.11
CA ALA A 134 -3.05 -14.73 -10.45
C ALA A 134 -3.00 -13.53 -9.49
N VAL A 135 -1.87 -13.29 -8.82
CA VAL A 135 -1.71 -12.10 -7.96
C VAL A 135 -1.61 -10.84 -8.80
N MET A 136 -0.81 -10.84 -9.88
CA MET A 136 -0.66 -9.67 -10.76
C MET A 136 -1.98 -9.31 -11.46
N ASP A 137 -2.74 -10.31 -11.93
CA ASP A 137 -4.06 -10.09 -12.52
C ASP A 137 -5.05 -9.49 -11.52
N ALA A 138 -4.97 -9.90 -10.25
CA ALA A 138 -5.83 -9.37 -9.19
C ALA A 138 -5.51 -7.89 -8.87
N GLU A 139 -4.22 -7.55 -8.79
CA GLU A 139 -3.79 -6.15 -8.60
C GLU A 139 -4.24 -5.28 -9.79
N GLN A 140 -4.07 -5.77 -11.01
CA GLN A 140 -4.53 -5.05 -12.19
C GLN A 140 -6.04 -4.83 -12.18
N ALA A 141 -6.82 -5.86 -11.84
CA ALA A 141 -8.28 -5.74 -11.76
C ALA A 141 -8.72 -4.72 -10.71
N ALA A 142 -7.99 -4.60 -9.59
CA ALA A 142 -8.25 -3.60 -8.57
C ALA A 142 -8.00 -2.17 -9.08
N ILE A 143 -6.91 -1.97 -9.83
CA ILE A 143 -6.59 -0.68 -10.46
C ILE A 143 -7.62 -0.31 -11.52
N ASP A 144 -7.99 -1.26 -12.38
CA ASP A 144 -9.01 -1.05 -13.41
C ASP A 144 -10.38 -0.70 -12.79
N GLU A 145 -10.75 -1.33 -11.67
CA GLU A 145 -11.97 -0.97 -10.93
C GLU A 145 -11.89 0.43 -10.33
N ALA A 146 -10.78 0.77 -9.67
CA ALA A 146 -10.59 2.10 -9.11
C ALA A 146 -10.72 3.19 -10.19
N GLY A 147 -10.07 2.99 -11.35
CA GLY A 147 -10.19 3.90 -12.49
C GLY A 147 -11.62 4.03 -13.01
N ARG A 148 -12.35 2.92 -13.16
CA ARG A 148 -13.76 2.95 -13.58
C ARG A 148 -14.67 3.72 -12.61
N LEU A 149 -14.44 3.58 -11.31
CA LEU A 149 -15.20 4.31 -10.29
C LEU A 149 -14.90 5.81 -10.33
N ASP A 150 -13.63 6.18 -10.48
CA ASP A 150 -13.21 7.58 -10.60
C ASP A 150 -13.81 8.24 -11.85
N ASP A 151 -13.78 7.55 -12.99
CA ASP A 151 -14.41 8.01 -14.24
C ASP A 151 -15.93 8.18 -14.09
N ALA A 152 -16.61 7.23 -13.43
CA ALA A 152 -18.04 7.32 -13.17
C ALA A 152 -18.38 8.50 -12.25
N LEU A 153 -17.57 8.76 -11.22
CA LEU A 153 -17.72 9.91 -10.34
C LEU A 153 -17.47 11.22 -11.08
N ALA A 154 -16.46 11.27 -11.95
CA ALA A 154 -16.18 12.43 -12.77
C ALA A 154 -17.35 12.74 -13.73
N PHE A 155 -17.90 11.72 -14.38
CA PHE A 155 -19.07 11.85 -15.24
C PHE A 155 -20.30 12.35 -14.46
N ALA A 156 -20.60 11.75 -13.31
CA ALA A 156 -21.73 12.16 -12.48
C ALA A 156 -21.60 13.62 -11.98
N ARG A 157 -20.38 14.06 -11.67
CA ARG A 157 -20.10 15.46 -11.29
C ARG A 157 -20.32 16.41 -12.46
N ALA A 158 -19.88 16.03 -13.67
CA ALA A 158 -20.11 16.82 -14.88
C ALA A 158 -21.61 16.94 -15.18
N GLU A 159 -22.35 15.83 -15.17
CA GLU A 159 -23.79 15.83 -15.42
C GLU A 159 -24.55 16.67 -14.38
N ALA A 160 -24.15 16.60 -13.11
CA ALA A 160 -24.73 17.42 -12.05
C ALA A 160 -24.45 18.93 -12.26
N ALA A 161 -23.26 19.28 -12.74
CA ALA A 161 -22.91 20.66 -13.07
C ALA A 161 -23.74 21.20 -14.25
N ASP A 162 -23.83 20.43 -15.34
CA ASP A 162 -24.63 20.79 -16.52
C ASP A 162 -26.12 20.96 -16.15
N ARG A 163 -26.65 20.05 -15.33
CA ARG A 163 -28.03 20.13 -14.84
C ARG A 163 -28.24 21.35 -13.95
N ALA A 164 -27.29 21.68 -13.08
CA ALA A 164 -27.36 22.86 -12.23
C ALA A 164 -27.33 24.15 -13.07
N GLU A 165 -26.52 24.19 -14.13
CA GLU A 165 -26.48 25.31 -15.07
C GLU A 165 -27.82 25.48 -15.80
N TYR A 166 -28.39 24.40 -16.33
CA TYR A 166 -29.68 24.43 -17.01
C TYR A 166 -30.80 24.95 -16.08
N LEU A 167 -30.84 24.47 -14.83
CA LEU A 167 -31.81 24.94 -13.85
C LEU A 167 -31.61 26.40 -13.45
N ALA A 168 -30.35 26.84 -13.31
CA ALA A 168 -30.03 28.23 -13.02
C ALA A 168 -30.47 29.15 -14.17
N GLU A 169 -30.26 28.73 -15.42
CA GLU A 169 -30.72 29.48 -16.59
C GLU A 169 -32.24 29.54 -16.67
N GLY A 170 -32.92 28.41 -16.45
CA GLY A 170 -34.39 28.38 -16.38
C GLY A 170 -34.94 29.31 -15.28
N ALA A 171 -34.27 29.36 -14.12
CA ALA A 171 -34.64 30.28 -13.04
C ALA A 171 -34.45 31.75 -13.42
N ARG A 172 -33.35 32.10 -14.12
CA ARG A 172 -33.11 33.47 -14.63
C ARG A 172 -34.19 33.89 -15.62
N VAL A 173 -34.52 33.02 -16.58
CA VAL A 173 -35.57 33.27 -17.57
C VAL A 173 -36.93 33.44 -16.89
N SER A 174 -37.27 32.56 -15.94
CA SER A 174 -38.52 32.68 -15.18
C SER A 174 -38.59 33.97 -14.36
N ALA A 175 -37.50 34.38 -13.72
CA ALA A 175 -37.43 35.63 -12.98
C ALA A 175 -37.61 36.85 -13.90
N ALA A 176 -36.99 36.83 -15.09
CA ALA A 176 -37.15 37.89 -16.09
C ALA A 176 -38.59 37.99 -16.61
N LEU A 177 -39.24 36.85 -16.90
CA LEU A 177 -40.64 36.82 -17.30
C LEU A 177 -41.57 37.37 -16.21
N ASN A 178 -41.36 36.98 -14.96
CA ASN A 178 -42.13 37.49 -13.82
C ASN A 178 -41.94 39.01 -13.62
N ALA A 179 -40.72 39.52 -13.82
CA ALA A 179 -40.45 40.95 -13.76
C ALA A 179 -41.13 41.74 -14.89
N MET A 180 -41.26 41.16 -16.09
CA MET A 180 -42.00 41.76 -17.20
C MET A 180 -43.53 41.72 -17.01
N HIS A 181 -44.05 40.74 -16.26
CA HIS A 181 -45.47 40.62 -15.91
C HIS A 181 -45.83 41.28 -14.56
N ALA A 182 -44.87 41.91 -13.89
CA ALA A 182 -45.16 42.69 -12.69
C ALA A 182 -46.16 43.80 -13.06
N PRO A 183 -47.36 43.82 -12.45
CA PRO A 183 -48.33 44.86 -12.75
C PRO A 183 -47.71 46.21 -12.38
N ASP A 184 -47.69 47.12 -13.35
CA ASP A 184 -47.31 48.52 -13.15
C ASP A 184 -48.09 49.03 -11.94
N GLY A 185 -47.36 49.50 -10.94
CA GLY A 185 -47.91 49.89 -9.65
C GLY A 185 -48.89 51.03 -9.85
N SER A 186 -50.19 50.69 -9.98
CA SER A 186 -51.24 51.65 -9.76
C SER A 186 -51.28 51.95 -8.27
N ASP A 187 -50.94 53.21 -7.99
CA ASP A 187 -50.99 53.86 -6.70
C ASP A 187 -52.39 53.71 -6.09
N GLY A 188 -52.51 52.79 -5.14
CA GLY A 188 -53.73 52.45 -4.43
C GLY A 188 -53.60 52.79 -2.96
N SER A 189 -53.50 54.08 -2.65
CA SER A 189 -53.69 54.60 -1.30
C SER A 189 -55.05 54.15 -0.75
N ASN A 190 -55.08 53.32 0.30
CA ASN A 190 -56.25 53.20 1.14
C ASN A 190 -55.87 53.31 2.62
N ALA A 191 -56.02 54.52 3.13
CA ALA A 191 -55.93 54.84 4.54
C ALA A 191 -57.30 54.68 5.21
N SER A 192 -57.32 53.96 6.33
CA SER A 192 -58.11 54.21 7.55
C SER A 192 -59.65 54.18 7.53
N HIS A 193 -60.19 53.15 8.21
CA HIS A 193 -61.23 53.20 9.27
C HIS A 193 -61.06 51.88 10.06
N GLY A 194 -60.70 51.80 11.36
CA GLY A 194 -61.32 52.42 12.54
C GLY A 194 -62.79 51.98 12.57
N SER A 195 -63.29 51.04 13.37
CA SER A 195 -63.12 50.58 14.76
C SER A 195 -63.82 49.18 14.80
N ASP A 196 -63.71 48.28 15.76
CA ASP A 196 -64.06 48.42 17.17
C ASP A 196 -63.77 47.08 17.88
N ALA A 197 -63.62 47.18 19.19
CA ALA A 197 -63.25 46.11 20.11
C ALA A 197 -64.31 44.99 20.21
N LEU A 198 -63.85 43.81 20.68
CA LEU A 198 -64.36 42.99 21.80
C LEU A 198 -63.67 41.62 21.68
N ASP A 199 -62.75 41.24 22.56
CA ASP A 199 -62.94 40.79 23.95
C ASP A 199 -62.75 39.26 24.05
N GLY A 200 -61.99 38.84 25.07
CA GLY A 200 -62.22 37.56 25.70
C GLY A 200 -61.38 36.35 25.28
N SER A 201 -60.30 36.15 26.06
CA SER A 201 -59.94 34.87 26.70
C SER A 201 -59.28 33.77 25.83
N ASP A 202 -58.00 33.44 26.01
CA ASP A 202 -57.38 32.66 27.10
C ASP A 202 -57.20 31.17 26.72
N ALA A 203 -56.21 30.52 27.34
CA ALA A 203 -55.87 29.10 27.32
C ALA A 203 -54.92 28.56 26.21
N ILE A 204 -53.63 28.73 26.51
CA ILE A 204 -52.63 27.65 26.70
C ILE A 204 -53.19 26.22 26.57
N LEU A 205 -52.51 25.37 25.79
CA LEU A 205 -52.08 23.97 26.09
C LEU A 205 -51.47 23.38 24.80
N ALA A 206 -50.14 23.24 24.70
CA ALA A 206 -49.35 22.08 25.12
C ALA A 206 -49.57 20.81 24.26
N ARG A 207 -48.47 20.42 23.60
CA ARG A 207 -48.16 19.14 22.96
C ARG A 207 -48.45 17.93 23.86
N PRO A 208 -48.62 16.72 23.30
CA PRO A 208 -47.47 15.91 22.85
C PRO A 208 -47.26 15.85 21.33
#